data_AF-A0A9D2P4L4-F1
#
_entry.id   AF-A0A9D2P4L4-F1
#
_cell.length_a   1.000
_cell.length_b   1.000
_cell.length_c   1.000
_cell.angle_alpha   90.00
_cell.angle_beta   90.00
_cell.angle_gamma   90.00
#
_symmetry.space_group_name_H-M   'P 1'
#
loop_
_entity.id
_entity.type
_entity.pdbx_description
1 polymer ?
#
loop_
_entity_poly.entity_id
_entity_poly.type
_entity_poly.pdbx_seq_one_letter_code
_entity_poly.pdbx_strand_id
1 'polypeptide(L)'
;MSRIRIINKNDEFNSDYDIGDIFEVTGTWYGGIHVEGKSGVPVSLDKDEYVELDTEPEPPAEEPEIQRDICVGDIVQHFKREWVSAETSEYLYKVLAFAQHTETGERLVIYQALYSPFKVCARPYTMFMSEVDREKYPDIRQQYRFEKVKV
;
A
#
# COMPACT_ATOMS: atom_id res chain seq x y z
N MET A 1 15.19 6.81 8.97
CA MET A 1 16.08 7.91 8.50
C MET A 1 17.08 7.36 7.50
N SER A 2 17.11 7.87 6.28
CA SER A 2 17.93 7.33 5.19
C SER A 2 19.42 7.57 5.42
N ARG A 3 20.22 6.50 5.29
CA ARG A 3 21.68 6.56 5.35
C ARG A 3 22.25 6.34 3.97
N ILE A 4 23.39 6.95 3.68
CA ILE A 4 24.07 6.83 2.39
C ILE A 4 25.53 6.47 2.62
N ARG A 5 26.12 5.73 1.69
CA ARG A 5 27.57 5.46 1.64
C ARG A 5 28.16 6.16 0.43
N ILE A 6 29.25 6.89 0.64
CA ILE A 6 30.01 7.50 -0.45
C ILE A 6 30.70 6.40 -1.26
N ILE A 7 30.45 6.36 -2.57
CA ILE A 7 31.05 5.40 -3.51
C ILE A 7 32.01 6.07 -4.48
N ASN A 8 31.89 7.39 -4.66
CA ASN A 8 32.73 8.18 -5.55
C ASN A 8 32.90 9.60 -4.99
N LYS A 9 33.97 10.29 -5.38
CA LYS A 9 34.29 11.65 -4.93
C LYS A 9 34.58 12.52 -6.15
N ASN A 10 33.63 13.38 -6.49
CA ASN A 10 33.76 14.29 -7.63
C ASN A 10 34.53 15.56 -7.24
N ASP A 11 34.47 15.97 -5.96
CA ASP A 11 35.26 17.07 -5.42
C ASP A 11 36.49 16.54 -4.65
N GLU A 12 37.64 16.47 -5.33
CA GLU A 12 38.91 16.00 -4.74
C GLU A 12 39.47 16.95 -3.66
N PHE A 13 39.01 18.21 -3.58
CA PHE A 13 39.50 19.19 -2.61
C PHE A 13 38.67 19.23 -1.32
N ASN A 14 37.48 18.66 -1.32
CA ASN A 14 36.62 18.65 -0.16
C ASN A 14 37.09 17.59 0.85
N SER A 15 37.49 18.00 2.05
CA SER A 15 37.95 17.08 3.10
C SER A 15 36.84 16.63 4.07
N ASP A 16 35.60 17.05 3.84
CA ASP A 16 34.47 16.74 4.71
C ASP A 16 33.85 15.36 4.47
N TYR A 17 34.20 14.70 3.36
CA TYR A 17 33.76 13.34 3.04
C TYR A 17 34.83 12.59 2.26
N ASP A 18 34.90 11.28 2.47
CA ASP A 18 35.79 10.36 1.77
C ASP A 18 35.01 9.14 1.27
N ILE A 19 35.53 8.48 0.24
CA ILE A 19 34.94 7.25 -0.30
C ILE A 19 34.88 6.19 0.80
N GLY A 20 33.69 5.61 0.97
CA GLY A 20 33.38 4.62 2.00
C GLY A 20 32.73 5.20 3.26
N ASP A 21 32.75 6.52 3.45
CA ASP A 21 32.07 7.16 4.58
C ASP A 21 30.55 6.95 4.49
N ILE A 22 29.91 6.96 5.68
CA ILE A 22 28.47 6.79 5.80
C ILE A 22 27.88 8.03 6.49
N PHE A 23 26.91 8.66 5.84
CA PHE A 23 26.23 9.85 6.35
C PHE A 23 24.72 9.64 6.47
N GLU A 24 24.09 10.45 7.31
CA GLU A 24 22.63 10.61 7.34
C GLU A 24 22.22 11.75 6.41
N VAL A 25 21.15 11.54 5.64
CA VAL A 25 20.65 12.55 4.72
C VAL A 25 19.93 13.65 5.48
N THR A 26 20.42 14.89 5.38
CA THR A 26 19.82 16.06 6.02
C THR A 26 18.85 16.80 5.10
N GLY A 27 18.91 16.55 3.78
CA GLY A 27 17.97 17.09 2.81
C GLY A 27 18.21 16.56 1.39
N THR A 28 17.28 16.80 0.48
CA THR A 28 17.35 16.37 -0.93
C THR A 28 17.14 17.56 -1.86
N TRP A 29 17.81 17.56 -3.01
CA TRP A 29 17.61 18.54 -4.09
C TRP A 29 17.50 17.83 -5.45
N TYR A 30 17.21 18.57 -6.52
CA TYR A 30 16.92 17.97 -7.83
C TYR A 30 18.04 17.04 -8.36
N GLY A 31 19.30 17.36 -8.05
CA GLY A 31 20.48 16.61 -8.51
C GLY A 31 21.07 15.62 -7.50
N GLY A 32 20.64 15.63 -6.23
CA GLY A 32 21.36 14.89 -5.20
C GLY A 32 20.83 15.09 -3.78
N ILE A 33 21.73 14.98 -2.81
CA ILE A 33 21.42 15.09 -1.38
C ILE A 33 22.30 16.12 -0.69
N HIS A 34 21.87 16.52 0.49
CA HIS A 34 22.69 17.21 1.48
C HIS A 34 22.99 16.27 2.65
N VAL A 35 24.22 16.32 3.12
CA VAL A 35 24.70 15.63 4.31
C VAL A 35 25.47 16.60 5.20
N GLU A 36 25.58 16.29 6.48
CA GLU A 36 26.48 17.00 7.38
C GLU A 36 27.88 16.36 7.30
N GLY A 37 28.87 17.12 6.83
CA GLY A 37 30.25 16.68 6.68
C GLY A 37 30.98 16.48 8.00
N LYS A 38 32.18 15.89 7.98
CA LYS A 38 32.98 15.60 9.18
C LYS A 38 33.25 16.82 10.07
N SER A 39 33.34 18.02 9.50
CA SER A 39 33.53 19.27 10.25
C SER A 39 32.21 19.96 10.67
N GLY A 40 31.06 19.35 10.40
CA GLY A 40 29.73 19.95 10.61
C GLY A 40 29.29 20.86 9.47
N VAL A 41 30.07 20.95 8.39
CA VAL A 41 29.75 21.76 7.21
C VAL A 41 28.77 21.00 6.31
N PRO A 42 27.68 21.62 5.83
CA PRO A 42 26.78 20.99 4.89
C PRO A 42 27.48 20.68 3.56
N VAL A 43 27.48 19.41 3.15
CA VAL A 43 28.03 18.95 1.88
C VAL A 43 26.88 18.56 0.96
N SER A 44 26.96 18.95 -0.31
CA SER A 44 26.00 18.54 -1.34
C SER A 44 26.66 17.45 -2.19
N LEU A 45 25.98 16.32 -2.34
CA LEU A 45 26.49 15.16 -3.07
C LEU A 45 25.57 14.85 -4.24
N ASP A 46 26.15 14.63 -5.41
CA ASP A 46 25.41 14.18 -6.60
C ASP A 46 25.08 12.68 -6.51
N LYS A 47 24.05 12.23 -7.23
CA LYS A 47 23.54 10.85 -7.16
C LYS A 47 24.57 9.77 -7.52
N ASP A 48 25.60 10.12 -8.27
CA ASP A 48 26.70 9.24 -8.64
C ASP A 48 27.80 9.15 -7.57
N GLU A 49 27.80 10.01 -6.56
CA GLU A 49 28.77 10.02 -5.46
C GLU A 49 28.42 9.07 -4.31
N TYR A 50 27.18 8.60 -4.21
CA TYR A 50 26.71 7.77 -3.10
C TYR A 50 25.79 6.63 -3.52
N VAL A 51 25.68 5.63 -2.64
CA VAL A 51 24.64 4.61 -2.67
C VAL A 51 23.79 4.73 -1.41
N GLU A 52 22.49 4.63 -1.55
CA GLU A 52 21.59 4.55 -0.41
C GLU A 52 21.83 3.22 0.32
N LEU A 53 22.16 3.32 1.60
CA LEU A 53 22.18 2.17 2.50
C LEU A 53 20.78 2.08 3.07
N ASP A 54 20.01 1.12 2.56
CA ASP A 54 18.72 0.75 3.12
C ASP A 54 18.90 0.61 4.65
N THR A 55 18.33 1.57 5.38
CA THR A 55 17.97 1.29 6.77
C THR A 55 16.97 0.15 6.68
N GLU A 56 17.07 -0.84 7.56
CA GLU A 56 16.11 -1.93 7.67
C GLU A 56 14.73 -1.40 7.29
N PRO A 57 14.02 -2.05 6.35
CA PRO A 57 12.80 -1.52 5.82
C PRO A 57 11.95 -1.11 7.01
N GLU A 58 11.69 0.20 7.15
CA GLU A 58 10.62 0.65 8.03
C GLU A 58 9.44 -0.24 7.61
N PRO A 59 8.87 -1.04 8.54
CA PRO A 59 7.83 -1.97 8.19
C PRO A 59 6.82 -1.18 7.36
N PRO A 60 6.45 -1.66 6.15
CA PRO A 60 5.64 -0.89 5.24
C PRO A 60 4.49 -0.32 6.05
N ALA A 61 4.41 1.01 6.08
CA ALA A 61 3.55 1.79 6.97
C ALA A 61 2.28 0.99 7.25
N GLU A 62 2.11 0.52 8.49
CA GLU A 62 1.06 -0.43 8.87
C GLU A 62 -0.24 -0.01 8.17
N GLU A 63 -0.56 -0.68 7.05
CA GLU A 63 -1.88 -0.54 6.46
C GLU A 63 -2.79 -0.96 7.62
N PRO A 64 -3.71 -0.08 8.07
CA PRO A 64 -4.50 -0.36 9.26
C PRO A 64 -5.02 -1.78 9.09
N GLU A 65 -4.73 -2.67 10.03
CA GLU A 65 -5.26 -4.02 9.99
C GLU A 65 -6.78 -3.90 10.06
N ILE A 66 -7.44 -3.76 8.91
CA ILE A 66 -8.89 -3.73 8.83
C ILE A 66 -9.32 -5.19 9.03
N GLN A 67 -9.26 -5.66 10.28
CA GLN A 67 -9.81 -6.93 10.69
C GLN A 67 -11.34 -6.80 10.73
N ARG A 68 -11.96 -7.06 9.59
CA ARG A 68 -13.41 -7.24 9.50
C ARG A 68 -13.72 -8.72 9.65
N ASP A 69 -14.84 -9.02 10.30
CA ASP A 69 -15.33 -10.39 10.49
C ASP A 69 -16.01 -10.92 9.21
N ILE A 70 -15.21 -11.16 8.18
CA ILE A 70 -15.63 -11.83 6.94
C ILE A 70 -14.76 -13.08 6.77
N CYS A 71 -15.40 -14.23 6.78
CA CYS A 71 -14.78 -15.54 6.68
C CYS A 71 -15.11 -16.22 5.35
N VAL A 72 -14.35 -17.26 5.02
CA VAL A 72 -14.68 -18.16 3.91
C VAL A 72 -16.05 -18.80 4.17
N GLY A 73 -16.90 -18.81 3.15
CA GLY A 73 -18.26 -19.32 3.22
C GLY A 73 -19.32 -18.25 3.50
N ASP A 74 -18.93 -17.08 4.00
CA ASP A 74 -19.87 -16.00 4.29
C ASP A 74 -20.53 -15.46 3.02
N ILE A 75 -21.81 -15.10 3.15
CA ILE A 75 -22.54 -14.34 2.15
C ILE A 75 -22.37 -12.86 2.47
N VAL A 76 -21.94 -12.11 1.48
CA VAL A 76 -21.75 -10.66 1.57
C VAL A 76 -22.60 -9.95 0.52
N GLN A 77 -23.01 -8.73 0.83
CA GLN A 77 -23.65 -7.83 -0.12
C GLN A 77 -22.72 -6.69 -0.49
N HIS A 78 -22.66 -6.37 -1.79
CA HIS A 78 -22.01 -5.16 -2.25
C HIS A 78 -22.93 -3.96 -2.04
N PHE A 79 -22.38 -2.78 -1.75
CA PHE A 79 -23.17 -1.57 -1.42
C PHE A 79 -24.19 -1.17 -2.49
N LYS A 80 -23.93 -1.49 -3.76
CA LYS A 80 -24.88 -1.27 -4.87
C LYS A 80 -26.15 -2.11 -4.78
N ARG A 81 -26.21 -3.08 -3.85
CA ARG A 81 -27.44 -3.82 -3.56
C ARG A 81 -28.58 -2.89 -3.15
N GLU A 82 -28.29 -1.72 -2.58
CA GLU A 82 -29.30 -0.70 -2.25
C GLU A 82 -30.06 -0.18 -3.49
N TRP A 83 -29.56 -0.39 -4.71
CA TRP A 83 -30.23 0.04 -5.94
C TRP A 83 -31.09 -1.04 -6.60
N VAL A 84 -31.07 -2.26 -6.07
CA VAL A 84 -31.81 -3.39 -6.64
C VAL A 84 -32.85 -3.90 -5.65
N SER A 85 -33.84 -4.63 -6.16
CA SER A 85 -34.86 -5.23 -5.29
C SER A 85 -34.24 -6.24 -4.32
N ALA A 86 -34.68 -6.21 -3.07
CA ALA A 86 -34.24 -7.15 -2.04
C ALA A 86 -34.59 -8.62 -2.36
N GLU A 87 -35.58 -8.83 -3.24
CA GLU A 87 -36.02 -10.15 -3.69
C GLU A 87 -35.03 -10.82 -4.66
N THR A 88 -34.14 -10.05 -5.28
CA THR A 88 -33.13 -10.61 -6.19
C THR A 88 -31.85 -10.95 -5.44
N SER A 89 -31.05 -11.84 -6.02
CA SER A 89 -29.69 -12.11 -5.54
C SER A 89 -28.62 -11.18 -6.14
N GLU A 90 -29.03 -10.15 -6.88
CA GLU A 90 -28.11 -9.23 -7.53
C GLU A 90 -27.28 -8.49 -6.47
N TYR A 91 -25.97 -8.37 -6.73
CA TYR A 91 -24.98 -7.85 -5.78
C TYR A 91 -24.81 -8.66 -4.48
N LEU A 92 -25.32 -9.89 -4.41
CA LEU A 92 -24.91 -10.87 -3.40
C LEU A 92 -23.77 -11.74 -3.90
N TYR A 93 -22.85 -12.03 -2.99
CA TYR A 93 -21.68 -12.84 -3.27
C TYR A 93 -21.38 -13.79 -2.11
N LYS A 94 -20.75 -14.93 -2.42
CA LYS A 94 -20.20 -15.85 -1.44
C LYS A 94 -18.68 -15.78 -1.45
N VAL A 95 -18.06 -15.60 -0.29
CA VAL A 95 -16.60 -15.64 -0.15
C VAL A 95 -16.14 -17.09 -0.26
N LEU A 96 -15.23 -17.35 -1.21
CA LEU A 96 -14.74 -18.70 -1.49
C LEU A 96 -13.37 -18.96 -0.88
N ALA A 97 -12.47 -17.98 -0.92
CA ALA A 97 -11.11 -18.10 -0.41
C ALA A 97 -10.45 -16.73 -0.23
N PHE A 98 -9.35 -16.72 0.53
CA PHE A 98 -8.35 -15.67 0.47
C PHE A 98 -7.13 -16.22 -0.25
N ALA A 99 -6.59 -15.46 -1.19
CA ALA A 99 -5.43 -15.84 -1.99
C ALA A 99 -4.30 -14.83 -1.81
N GLN A 100 -3.08 -15.24 -2.12
CA GLN A 100 -1.93 -14.35 -2.24
C GLN A 100 -1.52 -14.30 -3.71
N HIS A 101 -1.38 -13.08 -4.24
CA HIS A 101 -0.89 -12.87 -5.59
C HIS A 101 0.60 -13.19 -5.63
N THR A 102 1.01 -14.12 -6.49
CA THR A 102 2.37 -14.69 -6.47
C THR A 102 3.45 -13.70 -6.86
N GLU A 103 3.16 -12.78 -7.76
CA GLU A 103 4.13 -11.84 -8.31
C GLU A 103 4.29 -10.58 -7.46
N THR A 104 3.26 -10.21 -6.69
CA THR A 104 3.22 -8.94 -5.93
C THR A 104 3.12 -9.14 -4.42
N GLY A 105 2.78 -10.35 -3.97
CA GLY A 105 2.48 -10.64 -2.57
C GLY A 105 1.12 -10.11 -2.08
N GLU A 106 0.36 -9.41 -2.93
CA GLU A 106 -0.90 -8.77 -2.55
C GLU A 106 -1.96 -9.79 -2.12
N ARG A 107 -2.66 -9.51 -1.02
CA ARG A 107 -3.76 -10.36 -0.55
C ARG A 107 -5.03 -10.09 -1.36
N LEU A 108 -5.67 -11.15 -1.83
CA LEU A 108 -6.90 -11.11 -2.63
C LEU A 108 -8.04 -11.83 -1.92
N VAL A 109 -9.25 -11.35 -2.15
CA VAL A 109 -10.50 -12.05 -1.82
C VAL A 109 -11.04 -12.70 -3.09
N ILE A 110 -11.26 -14.01 -3.05
CA ILE A 110 -11.90 -14.79 -4.10
C ILE A 110 -13.36 -15.00 -3.70
N TYR A 111 -14.29 -14.55 -4.53
CA TYR A 111 -15.72 -14.60 -4.24
C TYR A 111 -16.55 -14.86 -5.50
N GLN A 112 -17.72 -15.44 -5.32
CA GLN A 112 -18.62 -15.81 -6.40
C GLN A 112 -19.93 -15.03 -6.32
N ALA A 113 -20.39 -14.50 -7.45
CA ALA A 113 -21.72 -13.92 -7.58
C ALA A 113 -22.81 -14.97 -7.33
N LEU A 114 -23.82 -14.65 -6.52
CA LEU A 114 -24.98 -15.50 -6.28
C LEU A 114 -26.13 -15.24 -7.27
N TYR A 115 -25.81 -14.61 -8.40
CA TYR A 115 -26.72 -14.30 -9.50
C TYR A 115 -26.06 -14.67 -10.82
N SER A 116 -26.87 -15.01 -11.83
CA SER A 116 -26.39 -15.41 -13.17
C SER A 116 -25.47 -14.34 -13.77
N PRO A 117 -24.31 -14.69 -14.35
CA PRO A 117 -23.83 -16.04 -14.68
C PRO A 117 -22.97 -16.72 -13.59
N PHE A 118 -23.15 -16.38 -12.31
CA PHE A 118 -22.43 -16.95 -11.16
C PHE A 118 -20.90 -16.80 -11.27
N LYS A 119 -20.46 -15.64 -11.78
CA LYS A 119 -19.06 -15.32 -12.03
C LYS A 119 -18.23 -15.38 -10.74
N VAL A 120 -17.06 -16.00 -10.81
CA VAL A 120 -16.03 -15.94 -9.78
C VAL A 120 -15.10 -14.76 -10.07
N CYS A 121 -14.81 -13.96 -9.04
CA CYS A 121 -14.03 -12.75 -9.11
C CYS A 121 -12.90 -12.79 -8.07
N ALA A 122 -11.79 -12.14 -8.40
CA ALA A 122 -10.72 -11.82 -7.47
C ALA A 122 -10.66 -10.30 -7.27
N ARG A 123 -10.41 -9.83 -6.06
CA ARG A 123 -10.26 -8.40 -5.75
C ARG A 123 -9.21 -8.19 -4.65
N PRO A 124 -8.40 -7.13 -4.72
CA PRO A 124 -7.57 -6.68 -3.60
C PRO A 124 -8.31 -6.69 -2.26
N TYR A 125 -7.69 -7.27 -1.24
CA TYR A 125 -8.24 -7.37 0.10
C TYR A 125 -8.58 -5.99 0.67
N THR A 126 -7.66 -5.04 0.55
CA THR A 126 -7.83 -3.65 0.98
C THR A 126 -9.06 -3.02 0.33
N MET A 127 -9.21 -3.14 -0.99
CA MET A 127 -10.37 -2.61 -1.72
C MET A 127 -11.68 -3.36 -1.46
N PHE A 128 -11.62 -4.60 -1.00
CA PHE A 128 -12.79 -5.39 -0.62
C PHE A 128 -13.27 -4.99 0.77
N MET A 129 -12.33 -4.78 1.70
CA MET A 129 -12.62 -4.39 3.08
C MET A 129 -12.88 -2.90 3.25
N SER A 130 -12.55 -2.07 2.25
CA SER A 130 -12.63 -0.61 2.35
C SER A 130 -14.05 -0.08 2.55
N GLU A 131 -14.13 1.13 3.08
CA GLU A 131 -15.37 1.91 3.14
C GLU A 131 -15.87 2.28 1.73
N VAL A 132 -17.16 2.57 1.65
CA VAL A 132 -17.75 3.17 0.45
C VAL A 132 -17.24 4.59 0.31
N ASP A 133 -16.83 4.95 -0.90
CA ASP A 133 -16.50 6.33 -1.25
C ASP A 133 -17.77 7.20 -1.14
N ARG A 134 -17.86 7.98 -0.06
CA ARG A 134 -19.02 8.81 0.26
C ARG A 134 -19.12 10.07 -0.59
N GLU A 135 -18.01 10.55 -1.15
CA GLU A 135 -18.04 11.68 -2.09
C GLU A 135 -18.69 11.24 -3.41
N LYS A 136 -18.38 10.03 -3.87
CA LYS A 136 -18.96 9.46 -5.08
C LYS A 136 -20.36 8.89 -4.90
N TYR A 137 -20.65 8.35 -3.71
CA TYR A 137 -21.91 7.68 -3.39
C TYR A 137 -22.52 8.21 -2.09
N PRO A 138 -23.01 9.46 -2.08
CA PRO A 138 -23.48 10.11 -0.86
C PRO A 138 -24.73 9.44 -0.26
N ASP A 139 -25.60 8.89 -1.10
CA ASP A 139 -26.90 8.34 -0.67
C ASP A 139 -26.85 6.88 -0.21
N ILE A 140 -25.70 6.21 -0.35
CA ILE A 140 -25.52 4.81 0.05
C ILE A 140 -25.46 4.74 1.57
N ARG A 141 -26.30 3.92 2.20
CA ARG A 141 -26.32 3.79 3.66
C ARG A 141 -25.23 2.86 4.16
N GLN A 142 -24.94 1.81 3.42
CA GLN A 142 -23.92 0.81 3.71
C GLN A 142 -22.55 1.48 3.96
N GLN A 143 -21.89 1.13 5.06
CA GLN A 143 -20.62 1.76 5.44
C GLN A 143 -19.48 1.27 4.55
N TYR A 144 -19.45 -0.05 4.31
CA TYR A 144 -18.35 -0.67 3.59
C TYR A 144 -18.75 -1.18 2.21
N ARG A 145 -17.77 -1.36 1.32
CA ARG A 145 -18.07 -1.83 -0.04
C ARG A 145 -18.71 -3.19 -0.06
N PHE A 146 -18.30 -4.07 0.87
CA PHE A 146 -18.92 -5.35 1.14
C PHE A 146 -19.26 -5.48 2.62
N GLU A 147 -20.44 -5.99 2.92
CA GLU A 147 -20.88 -6.29 4.29
C GLU A 147 -21.47 -7.69 4.37
N LYS A 148 -21.24 -8.39 5.48
CA LYS A 148 -21.80 -9.71 5.73
C LYS A 148 -23.31 -9.62 5.88
N VAL A 149 -24.03 -10.45 5.14
CA VAL A 149 -25.47 -10.58 5.28
C VAL A 149 -25.74 -11.43 6.52
N LYS A 150 -26.56 -10.90 7.44
CA LYS A 150 -27.09 -11.69 8.55
C LYS A 150 -28.20 -12.57 7.99
N VAL A 151 -27.92 -13.87 7.92
CA VAL A 151 -28.91 -14.91 7.60
C VAL A 151 -29.67 -15.28 8.87
#